data_AF-A0A917PJF1-F1
#
_entry.id   AF-A0A917PJF1-F1
#
_cell.length_a   1.000
_cell.length_b   1.000
_cell.length_c   1.000
_cell.angle_alpha   90.00
_cell.angle_beta   90.00
_cell.angle_gamma   90.00
#
_symmetry.space_group_name_H-M   'P 1'
#
loop_
_entity.id
_entity.type
_entity.pdbx_description
1 polymer ?
#
loop_
_entity_poly.entity_id
_entity_poly.type
_entity_poly.pdbx_seq_one_letter_code
_entity_poly.pdbx_strand_id
1 'polypeptide(L)' 'MNGLIVVMLILVNVGGFASLLFSLRQGQFGGAFSTLLLMALLDAFGLWLLRSMREDQ' A
#
# COMPACT_ATOMS: atom_id res chain seq x y z
N MET A 1 -10.05 -12.82 -12.54
CA MET A 1 -9.31 -12.84 -11.25
C MET A 1 -8.46 -11.58 -11.02
N ASN A 2 -7.93 -10.92 -12.06
CA ASN A 2 -7.12 -9.69 -11.91
C ASN A 2 -7.81 -8.51 -11.19
N GLY A 3 -9.13 -8.35 -11.32
CA GLY A 3 -9.84 -7.24 -10.65
C GLY A 3 -9.82 -7.28 -9.12
N LEU A 4 -9.81 -8.48 -8.51
CA LEU A 4 -9.78 -8.64 -7.05
C LEU A 4 -8.45 -8.19 -6.45
N ILE A 5 -7.34 -8.47 -7.15
CA ILE A 5 -6.00 -8.06 -6.72
C ILE A 5 -5.89 -6.54 -6.74
N VAL A 6 -6.43 -5.89 -7.79
CA VAL A 6 -6.46 -4.42 -7.90
C VAL A 6 -7.29 -3.81 -6.78
N VAL A 7 -8.47 -4.36 -6.50
CA VAL A 7 -9.34 -3.90 -5.41
C VAL A 7 -8.65 -4.08 -4.04
N MET A 8 -7.98 -5.21 -3.80
CA MET A 8 -7.19 -5.40 -2.59
C MET A 8 -6.05 -4.39 -2.47
N LEU A 9 -5.36 -4.08 -3.57
CA LEU A 9 -4.30 -3.06 -3.59
C LEU A 9 -4.84 -1.68 -3.20
N ILE A 10 -5.99 -1.31 -3.75
CA ILE A 10 -6.65 -0.04 -3.44
C ILE A 10 -7.09 0.01 -1.97
N LEU A 11 -7.72 -1.04 -1.45
CA LEU A 11 -8.13 -1.09 -0.04
C LEU A 11 -6.95 -0.95 0.91
N VAL A 12 -5.84 -1.62 0.58
CA VAL A 12 -4.62 -1.58 1.38
C VAL A 12 -3.98 -0.19 1.34
N ASN A 13 -3.94 0.46 0.17
CA ASN A 13 -3.39 1.80 0.03
C ASN A 13 -4.26 2.85 0.77
N VAL A 14 -5.59 2.75 0.68
CA VAL A 14 -6.54 3.61 1.42
C VAL A 14 -6.45 3.40 2.94
N GLY A 15 -6.34 2.15 3.39
CA GLY A 15 -6.17 1.82 4.80
C GLY A 15 -4.84 2.34 5.36
N GLY A 16 -3.75 2.20 4.59
CA GLY A 16 -2.44 2.76 4.93
C GLY A 16 -2.49 4.29 5.04
N PHE A 17 -3.14 4.96 4.10
CA PHE A 17 -3.30 6.41 4.11
C PHE A 17 -4.11 6.93 5.32
N ALA A 18 -5.21 6.25 5.67
CA ALA A 18 -6.01 6.59 6.84
C ALA A 18 -5.22 6.43 8.16
N SER A 19 -4.42 5.36 8.26
CA SER A 19 -3.54 5.10 9.41
C SER A 19 -2.46 6.18 9.53
N LEU A 20 -1.87 6.60 8.41
CA LEU A 20 -0.90 7.70 8.35
C LEU A 20 -1.47 9.03 8.84
N LEU A 21 -2.67 9.39 8.36
CA LEU A 21 -3.40 10.58 8.80
C LEU A 21 -3.67 10.55 10.31
N PHE A 22 -4.03 9.38 10.84
CA PHE A 22 -4.30 9.21 12.27
C PHE A 22 -3.01 9.31 13.12
N SER A 23 -1.91 8.68 12.68
CA SER A 23 -0.61 8.76 13.36
C SER A 23 -0.02 10.17 13.34
N LEU A 24 -0.16 10.89 12.23
CA LEU A 24 0.24 12.30 12.12
C LEU A 24 -0.57 13.19 13.07
N ARG A 25 -1.88 12.94 13.17
CA ARG A 25 -2.76 13.67 14.10
C ARG A 25 -2.38 13.44 15.58
N GLN A 26 -1.86 12.27 15.92
CA GLN A 26 -1.36 11.97 17.27
C GLN A 26 0.06 12.47 17.54
N GLY A 27 0.76 13.06 16.55
CA GLY A 27 2.16 13.46 16.68
C GLY A 27 3.13 12.27 16.79
N GLN A 28 2.68 11.05 16.48
CA GLN A 28 3.50 9.84 16.52
C GLN A 28 4.25 9.67 15.19
N PHE A 29 5.34 10.41 15.04
CA PHE A 29 6.20 10.35 13.86
C PHE A 29 6.79 8.95 13.62
N GLY A 30 7.06 8.18 14.68
CA GLY A 30 7.52 6.79 14.57
C GLY A 30 6.48 5.84 13.97
N GLY A 31 5.19 6.04 14.32
CA GLY A 31 4.09 5.30 13.72
C GLY A 31 3.88 5.66 12.25
N ALA A 32 3.93 6.96 11.93
CA ALA A 32 3.80 7.46 10.56
C ALA A 32 4.92 6.93 9.63
N PHE A 33 6.15 6.82 10.12
CA PHE A 33 7.27 6.25 9.37
C PHE A 33 7.07 4.77 9.04
N SER A 34 6.63 3.98 10.03
CA SER A 34 6.31 2.56 9.81
C SER A 34 5.20 2.38 8.76
N THR A 35 4.17 3.22 8.82
CA THR A 35 3.07 3.19 7.84
C THR A 35 3.53 3.60 6.44
N LEU A 36 4.40 4.62 6.31
CA LEU A 36 5.01 4.99 5.02
C LEU A 36 5.87 3.86 4.45
N LEU A 37 6.68 3.21 5.28
CA LEU A 37 7.53 2.10 4.89
C LEU A 37 6.68 0.93 4.37
N LEU A 38 5.60 0.59 5.08
CA LEU A 38 4.67 -0.46 4.69
C LEU A 38 3.96 -0.13 3.36
N MET A 39 3.52 1.13 3.21
CA MET A 39 2.85 1.62 2.01
C MET A 39 3.78 1.56 0.79
N ALA A 40 5.05 1.97 0.95
CA ALA A 40 6.07 1.87 -0.10
C ALA A 40 6.38 0.41 -0.49
N LEU A 41 6.44 -0.50 0.49
CA LEU A 41 6.61 -1.94 0.24
C LEU A 41 5.44 -2.53 -0.54
N LEU A 42 4.21 -2.14 -0.18
CA LEU A 42 3.00 -2.59 -0.84
C LEU A 42 2.88 -2.04 -2.27
N ASP A 43 3.24 -0.78 -2.50
CA ASP A 43 3.30 -0.21 -3.85
C ASP A 43 4.37 -0.89 -4.71
N ALA A 44 5.57 -1.13 -4.17
CA ALA A 44 6.62 -1.87 -4.86
C ALA A 44 6.17 -3.30 -5.20
N PHE A 45 5.50 -3.97 -4.26
CA PHE A 45 4.95 -5.30 -4.46
C PHE A 45 3.83 -5.30 -5.50
N GLY A 46 2.93 -4.31 -5.47
CA GLY A 46 1.86 -4.16 -6.45
C GLY A 46 2.37 -3.88 -7.85
N LEU A 47 3.38 -3.02 -7.99
CA LEU A 47 4.07 -2.77 -9.27
C LEU A 47 4.77 -4.03 -9.77
N TRP A 48 5.44 -4.77 -8.89
CA TRP A 48 6.07 -6.04 -9.24
C TRP A 48 5.04 -7.07 -9.70
N LEU A 49 3.89 -7.18 -9.03
CA LEU A 49 2.83 -8.12 -9.37
C LEU A 49 2.13 -7.73 -10.68
N LEU A 50 1.88 -6.44 -10.90
CA LEU A 50 1.42 -5.92 -12.19
C LEU A 50 2.41 -6.20 -13.31
N ARG A 51 3.72 -6.07 -13.05
CA ARG A 51 4.77 -6.40 -13.99
C ARG A 51 4.80 -7.90 -14.30
N SER A 52 4.74 -8.75 -13.28
CA SER A 52 4.74 -10.22 -13.44
C SER A 52 3.55 -10.70 -14.26
N MET A 53 2.35 -10.17 -13.98
CA MET A 53 1.14 -10.43 -14.76
C MET A 53 1.25 -9.96 -16.23
N ARG A 54 2.10 -8.97 -16.50
CA ARG A 54 2.37 -8.46 -17.85
C ARG A 54 3.41 -9.28 -18.60
N GLU A 55 4.36 -9.87 -17.88
CA GLU A 55 5.41 -10.74 -18.40
C GLU A 55 4.88 -12.17 -18.68
N ASP A 56 3.81 -12.59 -17.98
CA ASP A 56 3.12 -13.88 -18.19
C ASP A 56 2.05 -13.86 -19.31
N GLN A 57 1.79 -12.72 -19.97
CA GLN A 57 0.89 -12.59 -21.14
C GLN A 57 1.68 -12.51 -22.45
#